data_AF-A0A3R9NW03-F1
#
_entry.id   AF-A0A3R9NW03-F1
#
_cell.length_a   1.000
_cell.length_b   1.000
_cell.length_c   1.000
_cell.angle_alpha   90.00
_cell.angle_beta   90.00
_cell.angle_gamma   90.00
#
_symmetry.space_group_name_H-M   'P 1'
#
loop_
_entity.id
_entity.type
_entity.pdbx_description
1 polymer ?
#
loop_
_entity_poly.entity_id
_entity_poly.type
_entity_poly.pdbx_seq_one_letter_code
_entity_poly.pdbx_strand_id
1 'polypeptide(L)'
;MTPSPNPDQTQPQILRTFTTLHQLRPIWGGSLILSLGLDPHGAALSIAANIAGAVSLAIDNNPVHLREVVRTGACDFVVTTLDEAIRVMKNEVRKHTPLSVALNADPFLALNEILGRGLIPQLFSTFLPPSTLTPEQTSTLTYAVHQFQSKGASLIAFSNREPTTPFTPSDKLLTPLLAERQWTLQTFPFDSPTALRTFDARALALLAPDDALRSRWLEAAPRILQRQRPPQRSLWLTESEFHEILSSPAVA
;
A
#
# COMPACT_ATOMS: atom_id res chain seq x y z
N MET A 1 -9.07 4.85 -26.01
CA MET A 1 -8.16 4.78 -24.85
C MET A 1 -7.11 3.74 -25.12
N THR A 2 -5.86 4.13 -25.35
CA THR A 2 -4.72 3.21 -25.43
C THR A 2 -3.90 3.32 -24.13
N PRO A 3 -3.38 2.21 -23.58
CA PRO A 3 -2.48 2.27 -22.44
C PRO A 3 -1.25 3.14 -22.79
N SER A 4 -0.84 4.00 -21.85
CA SER A 4 0.31 4.90 -22.06
C SER A 4 1.61 4.09 -22.22
N PRO A 5 2.51 4.45 -23.14
CA PRO A 5 3.80 3.77 -23.31
C PRO A 5 4.76 4.00 -22.13
N ASN A 6 4.51 4.99 -21.27
CA ASN A 6 5.27 5.23 -20.04
C ASN A 6 4.33 5.76 -18.93
N PRO A 7 3.46 4.91 -18.37
CA PRO A 7 2.48 5.34 -17.38
C PRO A 7 3.18 5.69 -16.06
N ASP A 8 2.61 6.66 -15.32
CA ASP A 8 3.00 6.91 -13.93
C ASP A 8 2.86 5.60 -13.15
N GLN A 9 4.01 5.11 -12.65
CA GLN A 9 4.12 3.80 -11.99
C GLN A 9 3.52 3.79 -10.59
N THR A 10 3.09 4.95 -10.07
CA THR A 10 2.53 5.07 -8.72
C THR A 10 1.29 4.20 -8.53
N GLN A 11 0.30 4.28 -9.43
CA GLN A 11 -0.94 3.51 -9.29
C GLN A 11 -0.76 2.00 -9.53
N PRO A 12 0.02 1.55 -10.55
CA PRO A 12 0.47 0.17 -10.66
C PRO A 12 1.08 -0.38 -9.37
N GLN A 13 1.95 0.41 -8.74
CA GLN A 13 2.64 0.01 -7.53
C GLN A 13 1.69 -0.13 -6.34
N ILE A 14 0.79 0.85 -6.13
CA ILE A 14 -0.23 0.78 -5.07
C ILE A 14 -1.12 -0.45 -5.29
N LEU A 15 -1.55 -0.72 -6.53
CA LEU A 15 -2.39 -1.88 -6.85
C LEU A 15 -1.67 -3.20 -6.52
N ARG A 16 -0.39 -3.35 -6.90
CA ARG A 16 0.42 -4.52 -6.54
C ARG A 16 0.50 -4.68 -5.03
N THR A 17 0.85 -3.61 -4.30
CA THR A 17 0.94 -3.64 -2.84
C THR A 17 -0.40 -4.01 -2.19
N PHE A 18 -1.51 -3.43 -2.63
CA PHE A 18 -2.85 -3.76 -2.14
C PHE A 18 -3.22 -5.22 -2.42
N THR A 19 -2.90 -5.73 -3.60
CA THR A 19 -3.15 -7.12 -3.99
C THR A 19 -2.39 -8.08 -3.08
N THR A 20 -1.13 -7.78 -2.75
CA THR A 20 -0.35 -8.55 -1.79
C THR A 20 -0.96 -8.51 -0.39
N LEU A 21 -1.41 -7.33 0.08
CA LEU A 21 -2.09 -7.22 1.38
C LEU A 21 -3.35 -8.08 1.41
N HIS A 22 -4.16 -8.05 0.35
CA HIS A 22 -5.37 -8.85 0.24
C HIS A 22 -5.06 -10.35 0.25
N GLN A 23 -4.00 -10.79 -0.44
CA GLN A 23 -3.57 -12.19 -0.47
C GLN A 23 -3.09 -12.70 0.89
N LEU A 24 -2.44 -11.85 1.68
CA LEU A 24 -2.05 -12.19 3.05
C LEU A 24 -3.27 -12.30 3.97
N ARG A 25 -4.23 -11.39 3.78
CA ARG A 25 -5.41 -11.29 4.62
C ARG A 25 -6.51 -10.52 3.89
N PRO A 26 -7.73 -11.07 3.77
CA PRO A 26 -8.83 -10.39 3.07
C PRO A 26 -9.42 -9.21 3.87
N ILE A 27 -9.31 -9.22 5.21
CA ILE A 27 -9.87 -8.20 6.11
C ILE A 27 -8.78 -7.59 6.98
N TRP A 28 -8.45 -6.31 6.77
CA TRP A 28 -7.44 -5.60 7.57
C TRP A 28 -8.01 -4.66 8.64
N GLY A 29 -9.33 -4.51 8.73
CA GLY A 29 -9.97 -3.72 9.78
C GLY A 29 -9.46 -4.12 11.17
N GLY A 30 -9.04 -3.12 11.96
CA GLY A 30 -8.48 -3.33 13.29
C GLY A 30 -7.06 -3.90 13.33
N SER A 31 -6.38 -3.93 12.19
CA SER A 31 -4.97 -4.32 12.09
C SER A 31 -4.05 -3.11 11.94
N LEU A 32 -2.82 -3.25 12.41
CA LEU A 32 -1.73 -2.30 12.27
C LEU A 32 -0.69 -2.81 11.26
N ILE A 33 -0.36 -1.97 10.29
CA ILE A 33 0.78 -2.13 9.38
C ILE A 33 1.86 -1.15 9.82
N LEU A 34 3.07 -1.63 10.08
CA LEU A 34 4.23 -0.81 10.45
C LEU A 34 5.25 -0.81 9.31
N SER A 35 5.80 0.36 8.98
CA SER A 35 6.92 0.44 8.05
C SER A 35 8.00 1.44 8.45
N LEU A 36 9.24 1.14 8.09
CA LEU A 36 10.36 2.09 8.17
C LEU A 36 10.65 2.64 6.77
N GLY A 37 10.80 3.95 6.66
CA GLY A 37 10.95 4.65 5.39
C GLY A 37 9.61 4.92 4.71
N LEU A 38 9.54 6.08 4.09
CA LEU A 38 8.38 6.66 3.43
C LEU A 38 8.77 7.18 2.04
N ASP A 39 9.70 6.47 1.38
CA ASP A 39 9.98 6.65 -0.04
C ASP A 39 8.72 6.31 -0.88
N PRO A 40 8.74 6.46 -2.22
CA PRO A 40 7.56 6.15 -3.04
C PRO A 40 6.95 4.75 -2.81
N HIS A 41 7.75 3.75 -2.42
CA HIS A 41 7.24 2.42 -2.09
C HIS A 41 6.56 2.38 -0.72
N GLY A 42 7.11 3.08 0.28
CA GLY A 42 6.47 3.26 1.58
C GLY A 42 5.16 4.05 1.51
N ALA A 43 5.12 5.08 0.66
CA ALA A 43 3.89 5.82 0.37
C ALA A 43 2.83 4.91 -0.29
N ALA A 44 3.24 4.06 -1.23
CA ALA A 44 2.35 3.09 -1.85
C ALA A 44 1.77 2.09 -0.83
N LEU A 45 2.57 1.62 0.13
CA LEU A 45 2.08 0.78 1.23
C LEU A 45 1.07 1.50 2.13
N SER A 46 1.30 2.77 2.46
CA SER A 46 0.36 3.56 3.27
C SER A 46 -1.00 3.72 2.55
N ILE A 47 -0.98 4.03 1.26
CA ILE A 47 -2.20 4.15 0.44
C ILE A 47 -2.90 2.79 0.31
N ALA A 48 -2.15 1.72 0.04
CA ALA A 48 -2.68 0.37 -0.06
C ALA A 48 -3.28 -0.12 1.26
N ALA A 49 -2.69 0.24 2.40
CA ALA A 49 -3.22 -0.04 3.73
C ALA A 49 -4.59 0.63 3.93
N ASN A 50 -4.73 1.90 3.51
CA ASN A 50 -6.00 2.61 3.55
C ASN A 50 -7.08 1.95 2.67
N ILE A 51 -6.72 1.45 1.47
CA ILE A 51 -7.63 0.69 0.60
C ILE A 51 -8.00 -0.67 1.24
N ALA A 52 -7.04 -1.33 1.88
CA ALA A 52 -7.26 -2.61 2.58
C ALA A 52 -8.13 -2.45 3.84
N GLY A 53 -8.23 -1.24 4.39
CA GLY A 53 -8.96 -0.96 5.63
C GLY A 53 -8.09 -1.05 6.89
N ALA A 54 -6.77 -1.07 6.75
CA ALA A 54 -5.82 -1.14 7.86
C ALA A 54 -5.51 0.26 8.42
N VAL A 55 -5.02 0.29 9.66
CA VAL A 55 -4.26 1.43 10.15
C VAL A 55 -2.79 1.22 9.81
N SER A 56 -2.10 2.24 9.31
CA SER A 56 -0.67 2.20 9.00
C SER A 56 0.13 3.25 9.76
N LEU A 57 1.25 2.84 10.34
CA LEU A 57 2.28 3.72 10.89
C LEU A 57 3.54 3.62 10.04
N ALA A 58 3.92 4.70 9.38
CA ALA A 58 5.21 4.80 8.69
C ALA A 58 6.17 5.71 9.47
N ILE A 59 7.43 5.31 9.61
CA ILE A 59 8.44 6.08 10.33
C ILE A 59 9.52 6.55 9.36
N ASP A 60 9.72 7.85 9.26
CA ASP A 60 10.75 8.46 8.40
C ASP A 60 11.17 9.81 8.98
N ASN A 61 12.44 10.19 8.83
CA ASN A 61 12.98 11.50 9.22
C ASN A 61 13.37 12.37 8.02
N ASN A 62 13.17 11.89 6.80
CA ASN A 62 13.48 12.63 5.58
C ASN A 62 12.39 13.69 5.30
N PRO A 63 12.71 14.99 5.37
CA PRO A 63 11.72 16.04 5.17
C PRO A 63 11.17 16.09 3.74
N VAL A 64 11.88 15.56 2.74
CA VAL A 64 11.37 15.47 1.36
C VAL A 64 10.24 14.45 1.29
N HIS A 65 10.42 13.26 1.87
CA HIS A 65 9.41 12.22 1.92
C HIS A 65 8.15 12.69 2.67
N LEU A 66 8.34 13.29 3.85
CA LEU A 66 7.23 13.79 4.68
C LEU A 66 6.41 14.89 3.98
N ARG A 67 7.07 15.83 3.29
CA ARG A 67 6.37 16.84 2.48
C ARG A 67 5.59 16.21 1.34
N GLU A 68 6.17 15.22 0.68
CA GLU A 68 5.59 14.57 -0.48
C GLU A 68 4.34 13.75 -0.13
N VAL A 69 4.33 13.02 1.00
CA VAL A 69 3.14 12.27 1.43
C VAL A 69 1.97 13.17 1.82
N VAL A 70 2.25 14.34 2.40
CA VAL A 70 1.22 15.34 2.70
C VAL A 70 0.65 15.91 1.40
N ARG A 71 1.52 16.27 0.45
CA ARG A 71 1.16 16.83 -0.85
C ARG A 71 0.28 15.85 -1.65
N THR A 72 0.70 14.59 -1.72
CA THR A 72 0.00 13.53 -2.46
C THR A 72 -1.23 13.01 -1.72
N GLY A 73 -1.32 13.22 -0.40
CA GLY A 73 -2.37 12.64 0.44
C GLY A 73 -2.15 11.15 0.74
N ALA A 74 -0.91 10.68 0.68
CA ALA A 74 -0.55 9.30 1.02
C ALA A 74 -0.64 9.01 2.53
N CYS A 75 -0.62 10.05 3.38
CA CYS A 75 -0.86 9.95 4.81
C CYS A 75 -1.89 10.99 5.27
N ASP A 76 -2.67 10.62 6.29
CA ASP A 76 -3.70 11.49 6.89
C ASP A 76 -3.10 12.44 7.92
N PHE A 77 -2.15 11.94 8.72
CA PHE A 77 -1.47 12.71 9.77
C PHE A 77 0.04 12.57 9.66
N VAL A 78 0.75 13.66 9.94
CA VAL A 78 2.18 13.67 10.25
C VAL A 78 2.32 14.11 11.70
N VAL A 79 2.95 13.28 12.52
CA VAL A 79 3.14 13.51 13.96
C VAL A 79 4.63 13.42 14.29
N THR A 80 5.03 13.96 15.44
CA THR A 80 6.46 14.01 15.83
C THR A 80 6.79 13.12 17.02
N THR A 81 5.80 12.47 17.64
CA THR A 81 5.99 11.58 18.78
C THR A 81 5.19 10.29 18.63
N LEU A 82 5.71 9.19 19.18
CA LEU A 82 5.01 7.92 19.18
C LEU A 82 3.74 7.96 20.03
N ASP A 83 3.71 8.73 21.12
CA ASP A 83 2.52 8.95 21.94
C ASP A 83 1.36 9.55 21.12
N GLU A 84 1.67 10.57 20.32
CA GLU A 84 0.68 11.18 19.44
C GLU A 84 0.20 10.18 18.38
N ALA A 85 1.13 9.44 17.75
CA ALA A 85 0.79 8.40 16.78
C ALA A 85 -0.18 7.37 17.38
N ILE A 86 0.14 6.82 18.55
CA ILE A 86 -0.69 5.83 19.26
C ILE A 86 -2.06 6.43 19.60
N ARG A 87 -2.10 7.68 20.09
CA ARG A 87 -3.34 8.36 20.45
C ARG A 87 -4.32 8.46 19.27
N VAL A 88 -3.83 8.83 18.09
CA VAL A 88 -4.67 8.97 16.89
C VAL A 88 -5.08 7.58 16.36
N MET A 89 -4.14 6.63 16.30
CA MET A 89 -4.40 5.30 15.74
C MET A 89 -5.33 4.43 16.58
N LYS A 90 -5.22 4.47 17.93
CA LYS A 90 -5.92 3.54 18.84
C LYS A 90 -7.43 3.49 18.61
N ASN A 91 -8.05 4.64 18.37
CA ASN A 91 -9.50 4.72 18.14
C ASN A 91 -9.90 4.12 16.80
N GLU A 92 -9.11 4.35 15.75
CA GLU A 92 -9.42 3.90 14.40
C GLU A 92 -9.17 2.38 14.25
N VAL A 93 -8.14 1.86 14.91
CA VAL A 93 -7.97 0.41 15.11
C VAL A 93 -9.22 -0.19 15.75
N ARG A 94 -9.72 0.38 16.86
CA ARG A 94 -10.92 -0.16 17.54
C ARG A 94 -12.20 -0.08 16.70
N LYS A 95 -12.34 0.96 15.86
CA LYS A 95 -13.49 1.15 14.97
C LYS A 95 -13.38 0.40 13.65
N HIS A 96 -12.27 -0.31 13.41
CA HIS A 96 -11.96 -0.96 12.14
C HIS A 96 -12.00 0.03 10.96
N THR A 97 -11.56 1.27 11.21
CA THR A 97 -11.54 2.34 10.21
C THR A 97 -10.08 2.57 9.78
N PRO A 98 -9.80 2.67 8.47
CA PRO A 98 -8.44 2.90 7.99
C PRO A 98 -7.90 4.27 8.42
N LEU A 99 -6.60 4.32 8.68
CA LEU A 99 -5.90 5.55 8.99
C LEU A 99 -4.41 5.42 8.66
N SER A 100 -3.83 6.40 7.97
CA SER A 100 -2.39 6.46 7.71
C SER A 100 -1.71 7.57 8.50
N VAL A 101 -0.75 7.20 9.35
CA VAL A 101 0.05 8.11 10.17
C VAL A 101 1.53 8.00 9.77
N ALA A 102 2.16 9.14 9.50
CA ALA A 102 3.61 9.24 9.38
C ALA A 102 4.20 9.84 10.67
N LEU A 103 5.16 9.13 11.26
CA LEU A 103 5.92 9.60 12.41
C LEU A 103 7.25 10.19 11.91
N ASN A 104 7.39 11.51 12.05
CA ASN A 104 8.63 12.23 11.81
C ASN A 104 9.60 12.00 12.98
N ALA A 105 10.38 10.92 12.90
CA ALA A 105 11.36 10.53 13.89
C ALA A 105 12.46 9.67 13.27
N ASP A 106 13.58 9.51 13.98
CA ASP A 106 14.58 8.51 13.60
C ASP A 106 13.93 7.11 13.60
N PRO A 107 14.01 6.35 12.49
CA PRO A 107 13.36 5.05 12.36
C PRO A 107 13.77 4.04 13.44
N PHE A 108 15.02 4.05 13.89
CA PHE A 108 15.54 3.05 14.83
C PHE A 108 15.31 3.42 16.28
N LEU A 109 15.39 4.72 16.63
CA LEU A 109 14.96 5.18 17.95
C LEU A 109 13.47 4.92 18.17
N ALA A 110 12.64 5.26 17.18
CA ALA A 110 11.20 5.00 17.26
C ALA A 110 10.88 3.50 17.26
N LEU A 111 11.61 2.67 16.50
CA LEU A 111 11.44 1.22 16.52
C LEU A 111 11.76 0.62 17.90
N ASN A 112 12.84 1.07 18.55
CA ASN A 112 13.16 0.68 19.93
C ASN A 112 12.05 1.08 20.91
N GLU A 113 11.51 2.29 20.76
CA GLU A 113 10.40 2.77 21.58
C GLU A 113 9.12 1.93 21.38
N ILE A 114 8.80 1.58 20.13
CA ILE A 114 7.70 0.68 19.75
C ILE A 114 7.84 -0.69 20.43
N LEU A 115 9.04 -1.26 20.38
CA LEU A 115 9.34 -2.55 21.03
C LEU A 115 9.21 -2.45 22.55
N GLY A 116 9.77 -1.41 23.16
CA GLY A 116 9.70 -1.16 24.61
C GLY A 116 8.27 -0.97 25.12
N ARG A 117 7.38 -0.42 24.27
CA ARG A 117 5.95 -0.24 24.57
C ARG A 117 5.09 -1.45 24.20
N GLY A 118 5.66 -2.50 23.60
CA GLY A 118 4.93 -3.70 23.19
C GLY A 118 3.92 -3.47 22.07
N LEU A 119 4.14 -2.48 21.20
CA LEU A 119 3.27 -2.21 20.05
C LEU A 119 3.61 -3.20 18.93
N ILE A 120 2.76 -4.21 18.74
CA ILE A 120 2.99 -5.29 17.77
C ILE A 120 2.12 -5.09 16.52
N PRO A 121 2.71 -4.98 15.31
CA PRO A 121 1.96 -4.90 14.07
C PRO A 121 1.54 -6.29 13.57
N GLN A 122 0.53 -6.34 12.70
CA GLN A 122 0.19 -7.56 11.95
C GLN A 122 1.06 -7.72 10.70
N LEU A 123 1.61 -6.62 10.18
CA LEU A 123 2.60 -6.63 9.10
C LEU A 123 3.70 -5.62 9.38
N PHE A 124 4.94 -6.03 9.15
CA PHE A 124 6.11 -5.15 9.20
C PHE A 124 6.84 -5.17 7.85
N SER A 125 7.26 -3.98 7.40
CA SER A 125 8.08 -3.80 6.22
C SER A 125 9.15 -2.71 6.44
N THR A 126 10.18 -2.70 5.61
CA THR A 126 11.19 -1.64 5.61
C THR A 126 11.56 -1.27 4.19
N PHE A 127 11.72 0.03 3.96
CA PHE A 127 12.14 0.65 2.70
C PHE A 127 13.52 1.32 2.84
N LEU A 128 14.12 1.23 4.03
CA LEU A 128 15.47 1.71 4.28
C LEU A 128 16.47 0.83 3.50
N PRO A 129 17.40 1.41 2.72
CA PRO A 129 18.38 0.62 1.99
C PRO A 129 19.29 -0.15 2.97
N PRO A 130 19.40 -1.48 2.87
CA PRO A 130 20.22 -2.28 3.78
C PRO A 130 21.69 -1.83 3.83
N SER A 131 22.22 -1.41 2.68
CA SER A 131 23.60 -0.92 2.52
C SER A 131 23.88 0.39 3.27
N THR A 132 22.85 1.10 3.74
CA THR A 132 22.99 2.36 4.47
C THR A 132 22.93 2.18 5.98
N LEU A 133 22.63 0.97 6.47
CA LEU A 133 22.47 0.70 7.89
C LEU A 133 23.82 0.47 8.57
N THR A 134 24.00 1.12 9.72
CA THR A 134 25.11 0.81 10.64
C THR A 134 24.92 -0.59 11.26
N PRO A 135 25.98 -1.18 11.86
CA PRO A 135 25.86 -2.46 12.58
C PRO A 135 24.84 -2.42 13.73
N GLU A 136 24.75 -1.29 14.44
CA GLU A 136 23.77 -1.09 15.54
C GLU A 136 22.33 -1.07 15.02
N GLN A 137 22.09 -0.33 13.93
CA GLN A 137 20.79 -0.28 13.27
C GLN A 137 20.38 -1.64 12.70
N THR A 138 21.34 -2.37 12.11
CA THR A 138 21.11 -3.73 11.61
C THR A 138 20.72 -4.68 12.75
N SER A 139 21.39 -4.58 13.89
CA SER A 139 21.08 -5.38 15.08
C SER A 139 19.70 -5.05 15.64
N THR A 140 19.36 -3.76 15.71
CA THR A 140 18.04 -3.27 16.13
C THR A 140 16.93 -3.79 15.22
N LEU A 141 17.12 -3.71 13.89
CA LEU A 141 16.17 -4.23 12.91
C LEU A 141 15.98 -5.74 13.06
N THR A 142 17.08 -6.48 13.20
CA THR A 142 17.08 -7.94 13.36
C THR A 142 16.32 -8.36 14.61
N TYR A 143 16.55 -7.65 15.72
CA TYR A 143 15.81 -7.88 16.96
C TYR A 143 14.32 -7.60 16.80
N ALA A 144 13.95 -6.46 16.20
CA ALA A 144 12.55 -6.08 15.97
C ALA A 144 11.82 -7.12 15.11
N VAL A 145 12.45 -7.54 14.02
CA VAL A 145 12.00 -8.59 13.10
C VAL A 145 11.68 -9.88 13.87
N HIS A 146 12.61 -10.35 14.71
CA HIS A 146 12.40 -11.57 15.49
C HIS A 146 11.23 -11.41 16.48
N GLN A 147 11.16 -10.27 17.18
CA GLN A 147 10.07 -9.99 18.11
C GLN A 147 8.71 -9.99 17.39
N PHE A 148 8.57 -9.23 16.31
CA PHE A 148 7.32 -9.16 15.56
C PHE A 148 6.92 -10.51 14.95
N GLN A 149 7.87 -11.23 14.36
CA GLN A 149 7.61 -12.56 13.80
C GLN A 149 7.16 -13.56 14.87
N SER A 150 7.79 -13.55 16.05
CA SER A 150 7.40 -14.41 17.18
C SER A 150 5.97 -14.14 17.68
N LYS A 151 5.42 -12.96 17.38
CA LYS A 151 4.04 -12.56 17.68
C LYS A 151 3.10 -12.68 16.49
N GLY A 152 3.54 -13.29 15.39
CA GLY A 152 2.72 -13.59 14.22
C GLY A 152 2.64 -12.47 13.18
N ALA A 153 3.53 -11.47 13.24
CA ALA A 153 3.59 -10.44 12.20
C ALA A 153 4.08 -11.04 10.87
N SER A 154 3.43 -10.66 9.77
CA SER A 154 3.93 -10.95 8.41
C SER A 154 5.08 -10.00 8.07
N LEU A 155 6.19 -10.55 7.58
CA LEU A 155 7.38 -9.77 7.18
C LEU A 155 7.48 -9.74 5.66
N ILE A 156 7.09 -8.64 5.03
CA ILE A 156 7.00 -8.53 3.56
C ILE A 156 7.90 -7.42 3.04
N ALA A 157 8.61 -7.71 1.95
CA ALA A 157 9.34 -6.71 1.17
C ALA A 157 8.50 -6.30 -0.06
N PHE A 158 8.07 -5.03 -0.09
CA PHE A 158 7.27 -4.45 -1.17
C PHE A 158 8.09 -3.67 -2.21
N SER A 159 9.42 -3.73 -2.12
CA SER A 159 10.31 -3.13 -3.11
C SER A 159 11.04 -4.22 -3.89
N ASN A 160 11.42 -3.90 -5.13
CA ASN A 160 12.21 -4.78 -5.99
C ASN A 160 13.70 -4.79 -5.61
N ARG A 161 14.08 -4.13 -4.51
CA ARG A 161 15.43 -4.21 -3.96
C ARG A 161 15.59 -5.62 -3.37
N GLU A 162 16.81 -6.18 -3.42
CA GLU A 162 17.08 -7.49 -2.84
C GLU A 162 16.53 -7.51 -1.39
N PRO A 163 15.55 -8.39 -1.10
CA PRO A 163 14.95 -8.41 0.21
C PRO A 163 16.02 -8.85 1.20
N THR A 164 16.22 -8.08 2.27
CA THR A 164 16.98 -8.59 3.40
C THR A 164 16.21 -9.74 4.01
N THR A 165 16.89 -10.87 4.21
CA THR A 165 16.33 -11.92 5.05
C THR A 165 16.01 -11.32 6.42
N PRO A 166 14.85 -11.62 7.02
CA PRO A 166 13.85 -12.63 6.67
C PRO A 166 12.58 -12.11 5.97
N PHE A 167 12.62 -10.95 5.30
CA PHE A 167 11.45 -10.43 4.59
C PHE A 167 11.12 -11.27 3.36
N THR A 168 9.86 -11.67 3.23
CA THR A 168 9.36 -12.37 2.04
C THR A 168 9.11 -11.35 0.93
N PRO A 169 9.74 -11.44 -0.25
CA PRO A 169 9.41 -10.56 -1.37
C PRO A 169 7.95 -10.74 -1.80
N SER A 170 7.24 -9.62 -1.97
CA SER A 170 5.83 -9.58 -2.34
C SER A 170 5.49 -10.32 -3.64
N ASP A 171 6.43 -10.39 -4.58
CA ASP A 171 6.26 -11.13 -5.84
C ASP A 171 6.06 -12.64 -5.65
N LYS A 172 6.53 -13.23 -4.53
CA LYS A 172 6.24 -14.63 -4.19
C LYS A 172 4.76 -14.87 -3.88
N LEU A 173 4.02 -13.83 -3.50
CA LEU A 173 2.59 -13.87 -3.24
C LEU A 173 1.79 -13.44 -4.47
N LEU A 174 2.29 -12.43 -5.20
CA LEU A 174 1.61 -11.90 -6.38
C LEU A 174 1.69 -12.85 -7.58
N THR A 175 2.88 -13.35 -7.91
CA THR A 175 3.09 -14.08 -9.17
C THR A 175 2.19 -15.31 -9.33
N PRO A 176 2.04 -16.18 -8.31
CA PRO A 176 1.16 -17.34 -8.42
C PRO A 176 -0.31 -16.94 -8.59
N LEU A 177 -0.78 -15.95 -7.83
CA LEU A 177 -2.16 -15.45 -7.90
C LEU A 177 -2.48 -14.88 -9.30
N LEU A 178 -1.59 -14.03 -9.82
CA LEU A 178 -1.79 -13.41 -11.13
C LEU A 178 -1.80 -14.45 -12.26
N ALA A 179 -0.92 -15.46 -12.18
CA ALA A 179 -0.89 -16.55 -13.15
C ALA A 179 -2.16 -17.41 -13.08
N GLU A 180 -2.59 -17.80 -11.87
CA GLU A 180 -3.81 -18.59 -11.63
C GLU A 180 -5.05 -17.87 -12.18
N ARG A 181 -5.14 -16.56 -11.94
CA ARG A 181 -6.27 -15.73 -12.39
C ARG A 181 -6.15 -15.23 -13.82
N GLN A 182 -5.04 -15.54 -14.50
CA GLN A 182 -4.70 -15.02 -15.84
C GLN A 182 -4.79 -13.49 -15.91
N TRP A 183 -4.41 -12.81 -14.82
CA TRP A 183 -4.50 -11.37 -14.71
C TRP A 183 -3.24 -10.69 -15.21
N THR A 184 -3.44 -9.66 -16.03
CA THR A 184 -2.41 -8.74 -16.49
C THR A 184 -2.69 -7.34 -15.95
N LEU A 185 -1.62 -6.61 -15.64
CA LEU A 185 -1.72 -5.23 -15.20
C LEU A 185 -1.99 -4.34 -16.41
N GLN A 186 -3.08 -3.58 -16.38
CA GLN A 186 -3.41 -2.58 -17.40
C GLN A 186 -3.61 -1.23 -16.74
N THR A 187 -3.12 -0.15 -17.36
CA THR A 187 -3.30 1.22 -16.87
C THR A 187 -3.90 2.10 -17.96
N PHE A 188 -5.02 2.73 -17.63
CA PHE A 188 -5.81 3.54 -18.55
C PHE A 188 -5.74 5.01 -18.15
N PRO A 189 -5.26 5.91 -19.03
CA PRO A 189 -5.32 7.34 -18.81
C PRO A 189 -6.71 7.91 -19.19
N PHE A 190 -7.10 9.02 -18.56
CA PHE A 190 -8.35 9.72 -18.82
C PHE A 190 -8.14 11.24 -18.86
N ASP A 191 -8.86 11.89 -19.77
CA ASP A 191 -8.79 13.35 -19.95
C ASP A 191 -9.61 14.12 -18.90
N SER A 192 -10.52 13.43 -18.18
CA SER A 192 -11.33 14.06 -17.13
C SER A 192 -11.67 13.12 -15.97
N PRO A 193 -11.92 13.65 -14.76
CA PRO A 193 -12.43 12.88 -13.63
C PRO A 193 -13.79 12.22 -13.88
N THR A 194 -14.62 12.78 -14.77
CA THR A 194 -15.92 12.19 -15.13
C THR A 194 -15.72 10.94 -15.99
N ALA A 195 -14.83 10.99 -16.99
CA ALA A 195 -14.49 9.81 -17.79
C ALA A 195 -13.91 8.67 -16.93
N LEU A 196 -13.04 9.01 -15.98
CA LEU A 196 -12.52 8.06 -15.00
C LEU A 196 -13.64 7.41 -14.15
N ARG A 197 -14.59 8.21 -13.63
CA ARG A 197 -15.71 7.68 -12.84
C ARG A 197 -16.62 6.75 -13.65
N THR A 198 -16.93 7.12 -14.89
CA THR A 198 -17.71 6.28 -15.81
C THR A 198 -16.99 4.95 -16.08
N PHE A 199 -15.67 5.02 -16.29
CA PHE A 199 -14.85 3.82 -16.45
C PHE A 199 -14.87 2.94 -15.20
N ASP A 200 -14.68 3.52 -14.01
CA ASP A 200 -14.67 2.76 -12.75
C ASP A 200 -15.99 2.04 -12.51
N ALA A 201 -17.13 2.70 -12.76
CA ALA A 201 -18.46 2.08 -12.65
C ALA A 201 -18.65 0.92 -13.63
N ARG A 202 -18.17 1.07 -14.87
CA ARG A 202 -18.23 0.01 -15.88
C ARG A 202 -17.31 -1.15 -15.52
N ALA A 203 -16.07 -0.86 -15.14
CA ALA A 203 -15.11 -1.88 -14.73
C ALA A 203 -15.65 -2.69 -13.55
N LEU A 204 -16.31 -2.04 -12.59
CA LEU A 204 -16.93 -2.72 -11.45
C LEU A 204 -18.09 -3.64 -11.88
N ALA A 205 -18.91 -3.20 -12.84
CA ALA A 205 -20.02 -4.00 -13.36
C ALA A 205 -19.57 -5.23 -14.18
N LEU A 206 -18.33 -5.26 -14.67
CA LEU A 206 -17.74 -6.41 -15.38
C LEU A 206 -17.22 -7.49 -14.44
N LEU A 207 -16.95 -7.15 -13.17
CA LEU A 207 -16.37 -8.10 -12.22
C LEU A 207 -17.40 -9.13 -11.75
N ALA A 208 -16.92 -10.35 -11.50
CA ALA A 208 -17.72 -11.36 -10.84
C ALA A 208 -18.11 -10.90 -9.41
N PRO A 209 -19.32 -11.20 -8.92
CA PRO A 209 -19.78 -10.74 -7.60
C PRO A 209 -18.91 -11.18 -6.41
N ASP A 210 -18.18 -12.29 -6.55
CA ASP A 210 -17.26 -12.84 -5.55
C ASP A 210 -15.84 -12.27 -5.65
N ASP A 211 -15.56 -11.37 -6.61
CA ASP A 211 -14.27 -10.72 -6.78
C ASP A 211 -14.08 -9.55 -5.79
N ALA A 212 -13.94 -9.91 -4.51
CA ALA A 212 -13.78 -8.95 -3.42
C ALA A 212 -12.50 -8.11 -3.55
N LEU A 213 -11.46 -8.63 -4.21
CA LEU A 213 -10.20 -7.92 -4.39
C LEU A 213 -10.35 -6.75 -5.35
N ARG A 214 -10.76 -7.02 -6.60
CA ARG A 214 -10.85 -5.98 -7.64
C ARG A 214 -12.01 -5.04 -7.38
N SER A 215 -13.11 -5.54 -6.79
CA SER A 215 -14.25 -4.70 -6.38
C SER A 215 -13.84 -3.68 -5.31
N ARG A 216 -13.17 -4.12 -4.23
CA ARG A 216 -12.69 -3.21 -3.18
C ARG A 216 -11.74 -2.15 -3.71
N TRP A 217 -10.85 -2.53 -4.62
CA TRP A 217 -9.97 -1.57 -5.30
C TRP A 217 -10.77 -0.50 -6.03
N LEU A 218 -11.70 -0.89 -6.91
CA LEU A 218 -12.52 0.03 -7.71
C LEU A 218 -13.46 0.91 -6.87
N GLU A 219 -13.95 0.42 -5.74
CA GLU A 219 -14.80 1.19 -4.83
C GLU A 219 -14.00 2.24 -4.04
N ALA A 220 -12.81 1.88 -3.57
CA ALA A 220 -12.02 2.74 -2.68
C ALA A 220 -11.17 3.77 -3.44
N ALA A 221 -10.63 3.37 -4.59
CA ALA A 221 -9.60 4.13 -5.28
C ALA A 221 -10.09 5.47 -5.90
N PRO A 222 -11.36 5.69 -6.29
CA PRO A 222 -11.86 7.02 -6.68
C PRO A 222 -11.75 8.05 -5.54
N ARG A 223 -11.98 7.63 -4.29
CA ARG A 223 -11.89 8.48 -3.11
C ARG A 223 -10.44 8.71 -2.69
N ILE A 224 -9.64 7.65 -2.67
CA ILE A 224 -8.28 7.67 -2.12
C ILE A 224 -7.27 8.26 -3.12
N LEU A 225 -7.42 7.98 -4.42
CA LEU A 225 -6.47 8.40 -5.46
C LEU A 225 -6.89 9.68 -6.21
N GLN A 226 -7.88 10.41 -5.69
CA GLN A 226 -8.44 11.61 -6.34
C GLN A 226 -7.42 12.73 -6.65
N ARG A 227 -6.26 12.74 -5.97
CA ARG A 227 -5.20 13.73 -6.15
C ARG A 227 -4.19 13.37 -7.24
N GLN A 228 -4.21 12.14 -7.76
CA GLN A 228 -3.28 11.70 -8.81
C GLN A 228 -3.58 12.40 -10.14
N ARG A 229 -2.53 12.79 -10.85
CA ARG A 229 -2.59 13.50 -12.14
C ARG A 229 -1.53 12.93 -13.09
N PRO A 230 -1.85 12.71 -14.39
CA PRO A 230 -3.18 12.82 -14.99
C PRO A 230 -4.16 11.77 -14.40
N PRO A 231 -5.49 11.96 -14.51
CA PRO A 231 -6.44 10.94 -14.09
C PRO A 231 -6.15 9.61 -14.78
N GLN A 232 -6.02 8.53 -14.00
CA GLN A 232 -5.73 7.20 -14.51
C GLN A 232 -6.31 6.11 -13.61
N ARG A 233 -6.49 4.92 -14.18
CA ARG A 233 -6.88 3.70 -13.45
C ARG A 233 -6.04 2.50 -13.87
N SER A 234 -5.35 1.89 -12.91
CA SER A 234 -4.71 0.59 -13.03
C SER A 234 -5.64 -0.52 -12.55
N LEU A 235 -5.68 -1.63 -13.28
CA LEU A 235 -6.51 -2.81 -12.97
C LEU A 235 -5.77 -4.10 -13.32
N TRP A 236 -6.16 -5.17 -12.62
CA TRP A 236 -5.89 -6.54 -13.02
C TRP A 236 -7.02 -7.03 -13.92
N LEU A 237 -6.69 -7.40 -15.15
CA LEU A 237 -7.66 -7.85 -16.15
C LEU A 237 -7.19 -9.14 -16.81
N THR A 238 -8.12 -10.05 -17.05
CA THR A 238 -7.96 -11.11 -18.05
C THR A 238 -7.94 -10.52 -19.46
N GLU A 239 -7.47 -11.29 -20.42
CA GLU A 239 -7.48 -10.88 -21.84
C GLU A 239 -8.91 -10.59 -22.33
N SER A 240 -9.89 -11.43 -21.94
CA SER A 240 -11.30 -11.21 -22.29
C SER A 240 -11.87 -9.91 -21.72
N GLU A 241 -11.67 -9.66 -20.43
CA GLU A 241 -12.14 -8.42 -19.78
C GLU A 241 -11.47 -7.18 -20.39
N PHE A 242 -10.19 -7.28 -20.75
CA PHE A 242 -9.48 -6.20 -21.44
C PHE A 242 -10.11 -5.87 -22.80
N HIS A 243 -10.41 -6.88 -23.62
CA HIS A 243 -11.09 -6.69 -24.90
C HIS A 243 -12.50 -6.11 -24.73
N GLU A 244 -13.25 -6.55 -23.72
CA GLU A 244 -14.59 -6.03 -23.42
C GLU A 244 -14.55 -4.56 -23.00
N ILE A 245 -13.59 -4.18 -22.15
CA ILE A 245 -13.37 -2.78 -21.75
C ILE A 245 -13.03 -1.88 -22.94
N LEU A 246 -12.26 -2.37 -23.92
CA LEU A 246 -11.87 -1.62 -25.11
C LEU A 246 -12.96 -1.56 -26.18
N SER A 247 -13.77 -2.61 -26.31
CA SER A 247 -14.80 -2.73 -27.36
C SER A 247 -16.12 -2.04 -26.99
N SER A 248 -16.37 -1.78 -25.71
CA SER A 248 -17.59 -1.13 -25.23
C SER A 248 -17.74 0.31 -25.76
N PRO A 249 -18.73 0.60 -26.63
CA PRO A 249 -18.80 1.82 -27.46
C PRO A 249 -19.58 2.99 -26.82
N ALA A 250 -19.44 3.23 -25.51
CA ALA A 250 -20.19 4.30 -24.84
C ALA A 250 -19.31 5.41 -24.24
N VAL A 251 -19.24 6.66 -24.72
CA VAL A 251 -19.55 7.35 -26.01
C VAL A 251 -18.54 8.54 -26.04
N ALA A 252 -18.28 9.07 -27.23
CA ALA A 252 -17.76 10.41 -27.50
C ALA A 252 -17.96 11.49 -26.41
#